data_AF-A0A6V7X5X1-F1
#
_entry.id   AF-A0A6V7X5X1-F1
#
_cell.length_a   1.000
_cell.length_b   1.000
_cell.length_c   1.000
_cell.angle_alpha   90.00
_cell.angle_beta   90.00
_cell.angle_gamma   90.00
#
_symmetry.space_group_name_H-M   'P 1'
#
loop_
_entity.id
_entity.type
_entity.pdbx_description
1 polymer ?
#
loop_
_entity_poly.entity_id
_entity_poly.type
_entity_poly.pdbx_seq_one_letter_code
_entity_poly.pdbx_strand_id
1 'polypeptide(L)'
;MLLLIFGGIPWQVYFQRVLSSRTSKGAQRLSFVAGIGCILMAIPPAIIGAIARNTDWSLTEYSPWGNGTKTVSIPADQTSQVVPLVFQYLTPKWVAFIGLGAVSAAVMSSADSSVLSAASMFAHNIWKLTIRPNASEREVIYVMRISIIAVGILATIMALTINSIYGLWYLCADLVYVILFPQLLCVVYFHKSNTYGCLAGYIVGLILRLSGGEALLHFKAIIHYPFYDPSTSIQYFPFRTMSMLASLLTTIFISKFTTNAFLNGKLPPEWDILGCVVNLPTDSLRLPDTSSFNASTMSVNSSELTLQRLSNGNTQNGHLKGQQNLAVASVSPLLHPDGKLLIIIVIMLL
;
A
#
# COMPACT_ATOMS: atom_id res chain seq x y z
N MET A 1 9.86 12.85 -11.30
CA MET A 1 8.41 13.12 -11.47
C MET A 1 7.63 11.86 -11.83
N LEU A 2 7.95 11.16 -12.92
CA LEU A 2 7.27 9.92 -13.33
C LEU A 2 7.14 8.88 -12.20
N LEU A 3 8.24 8.67 -11.48
CA LEU A 3 8.34 7.80 -10.31
C LEU A 3 7.32 8.13 -9.21
N LEU A 4 7.10 9.43 -8.93
CA LEU A 4 6.17 9.86 -7.88
C LEU A 4 4.71 9.68 -8.31
N ILE A 5 4.43 9.89 -9.59
CA ILE A 5 3.06 9.76 -10.14
C ILE A 5 2.67 8.28 -10.20
N PHE A 6 3.53 7.43 -10.79
CA PHE A 6 3.21 6.03 -11.01
C PHE A 6 3.50 5.12 -9.81
N GLY A 7 4.49 5.46 -8.97
CA GLY A 7 4.74 4.76 -7.71
C GLY A 7 3.60 4.89 -6.70
N GLY A 8 2.77 5.94 -6.80
CA GLY A 8 1.59 6.10 -5.95
C GLY A 8 0.38 5.25 -6.33
N ILE A 9 0.36 4.65 -7.53
CA ILE A 9 -0.77 3.87 -8.04
C ILE A 9 -0.94 2.53 -7.31
N PRO A 10 0.10 1.68 -7.17
CA PRO A 10 -0.01 0.38 -6.51
C PRO A 10 -0.10 0.47 -4.97
N TRP A 11 -0.46 1.62 -4.39
CA TRP A 11 -0.41 1.82 -2.94
C TRP A 11 -1.55 1.08 -2.22
N GLN A 12 -1.21 0.16 -1.33
CA GLN A 12 -2.18 -0.75 -0.72
C GLN A 12 -3.29 -0.01 0.06
N VAL A 13 -2.96 1.04 0.81
CA VAL A 13 -3.94 1.84 1.59
C VAL A 13 -5.06 2.37 0.69
N TYR A 14 -4.73 2.75 -0.55
CA TYR A 14 -5.72 3.24 -1.50
C TYR A 14 -6.67 2.13 -1.94
N PHE A 15 -6.15 0.95 -2.31
CA PHE A 15 -6.99 -0.20 -2.67
C PHE A 15 -7.88 -0.65 -1.53
N GLN A 16 -7.40 -0.64 -0.29
CA GLN A 16 -8.22 -0.96 0.88
C GLN A 16 -9.43 -0.02 1.02
N ARG A 17 -9.25 1.27 0.75
CA ARG A 17 -10.34 2.28 0.79
C ARG A 17 -11.32 2.14 -0.39
N VAL A 18 -10.79 1.86 -1.58
CA VAL A 18 -11.62 1.66 -2.78
C VAL A 18 -12.44 0.37 -2.68
N LEU A 19 -11.85 -0.73 -2.20
CA LEU A 19 -12.50 -2.04 -2.08
C LEU A 19 -13.48 -2.14 -0.91
N SER A 20 -13.31 -1.32 0.14
CA SER A 20 -14.28 -1.21 1.23
C SER A 20 -15.50 -0.36 0.87
N SER A 21 -15.49 0.32 -0.28
CA SER A 21 -16.63 1.10 -0.75
C SER A 21 -17.75 0.17 -1.23
N ARG A 22 -18.97 0.38 -0.71
CA ARG A 22 -20.16 -0.43 -1.03
C ARG A 22 -20.59 -0.41 -2.50
N THR A 23 -20.10 0.53 -3.30
CA THR A 23 -20.54 0.72 -4.69
C THR A 23 -19.38 1.18 -5.56
N SER A 24 -19.26 0.60 -6.77
CA SER A 24 -18.24 0.97 -7.74
C SER A 24 -18.29 2.46 -8.13
N LYS A 25 -19.48 3.02 -8.37
CA LYS A 25 -19.68 4.46 -8.62
C LYS A 25 -19.25 5.34 -7.44
N GLY A 26 -19.44 4.83 -6.21
CA GLY A 26 -19.01 5.52 -4.99
C GLY A 26 -17.48 5.57 -4.90
N ALA A 27 -16.82 4.45 -5.19
CA ALA A 27 -15.37 4.36 -5.20
C ALA A 27 -14.74 5.27 -6.26
N GLN A 28 -15.30 5.32 -7.48
CA GLN A 28 -14.82 6.23 -8.53
C GLN A 28 -14.94 7.70 -8.14
N ARG A 29 -16.09 8.11 -7.58
CA ARG A 29 -16.29 9.49 -7.11
C ARG A 29 -15.31 9.85 -6.00
N LEU A 30 -15.08 8.93 -5.06
CA LEU A 30 -14.10 9.12 -3.99
C LEU A 30 -12.70 9.39 -4.57
N SER A 31 -12.29 8.63 -5.58
CA SER A 31 -10.99 8.81 -6.24
C SER A 31 -10.86 10.15 -6.96
N PHE A 32 -11.89 10.57 -7.71
CA PHE A 32 -11.88 11.87 -8.39
C PHE A 32 -11.87 13.04 -7.40
N VAL A 33 -12.72 12.96 -6.36
CA VAL A 33 -12.77 13.98 -5.30
C VAL A 33 -11.44 14.04 -4.55
N ALA A 34 -10.83 12.90 -4.24
CA ALA A 34 -9.51 12.84 -3.61
C ALA A 34 -8.43 13.48 -4.50
N GLY A 35 -8.43 13.20 -5.81
CA GLY A 35 -7.47 13.79 -6.74
C GLY A 35 -7.55 15.32 -6.80
N ILE A 36 -8.77 15.87 -6.92
CA ILE A 36 -9.00 17.33 -6.88
C ILE A 36 -8.63 17.88 -5.50
N GLY A 37 -9.01 17.17 -4.44
CA GLY A 37 -8.67 17.52 -3.05
C GLY A 37 -7.17 17.62 -2.82
N CYS A 38 -6.37 16.71 -3.38
CA CYS A 38 -4.91 16.74 -3.28
C CYS A 38 -4.30 17.99 -3.92
N ILE A 39 -4.83 18.42 -5.07
CA ILE A 39 -4.36 19.64 -5.75
C ILE A 39 -4.61 20.87 -4.87
N LEU A 40 -5.82 20.98 -4.31
CA LEU A 40 -6.17 22.09 -3.42
C LEU A 40 -5.38 22.05 -2.12
N MET A 41 -5.18 20.87 -1.53
CA MET A 41 -4.44 20.69 -0.28
C MET A 41 -2.92 20.83 -0.42
N ALA A 42 -2.39 20.86 -1.65
CA ALA A 42 -0.98 21.17 -1.89
C ALA A 42 -0.66 22.67 -1.73
N ILE A 43 -1.67 23.54 -1.85
CA ILE A 43 -1.50 25.01 -1.82
C ILE A 43 -1.07 25.49 -0.43
N PRO A 44 -1.71 25.11 0.70
CA PRO A 44 -1.33 25.64 2.01
C PRO A 44 0.11 25.31 2.42
N PRO A 45 0.62 24.06 2.29
CA PRO A 45 2.02 23.76 2.59
C PRO A 45 3.00 24.56 1.71
N ALA A 46 2.67 24.78 0.43
CA ALA A 46 3.51 25.56 -0.48
C ALA A 46 3.60 27.03 -0.06
N ILE A 47 2.47 27.64 0.35
CA ILE A 47 2.43 29.01 0.86
C ILE A 47 3.24 29.12 2.16
N ILE A 48 3.09 28.17 3.09
CA ILE A 48 3.88 28.14 4.34
C ILE A 48 5.37 28.11 4.04
N GLY A 49 5.81 27.27 3.09
CA GLY A 49 7.20 27.23 2.65
C GLY A 49 7.68 28.53 1.99
N ALA A 50 6.83 29.18 1.20
CA ALA A 50 7.14 30.47 0.59
C ALA A 50 7.28 31.59 1.63
N ILE A 51 6.39 31.63 2.63
CA ILE A 51 6.46 32.56 3.76
C ILE A 51 7.75 32.32 4.54
N ALA A 52 8.08 31.07 4.84
CA ALA A 52 9.31 30.73 5.55
C ALA A 52 10.57 31.23 4.83
N ARG A 53 10.59 31.18 3.49
CA ARG A 53 11.73 31.64 2.70
C ARG A 53 11.84 33.17 2.62
N ASN A 54 10.72 33.87 2.60
CA ASN A 54 10.67 35.33 2.43
C ASN A 54 10.70 36.10 3.75
N THR A 55 10.62 35.42 4.89
CA THR A 55 10.66 36.04 6.22
C THR A 55 12.10 36.22 6.67
N ASP A 56 12.45 37.42 7.13
CA ASP A 56 13.70 37.67 7.83
C ASP A 56 13.64 37.09 9.25
N TRP A 57 14.23 35.92 9.44
CA TRP A 57 14.21 35.20 10.72
C TRP A 57 14.98 35.93 11.83
N SER A 58 15.81 36.91 11.48
CA SER A 58 16.55 37.72 12.44
C SER A 58 15.63 38.62 13.28
N LEU A 59 14.48 38.99 12.74
CA LEU A 59 13.48 39.79 13.43
C LEU A 59 12.60 38.97 14.38
N THR A 60 12.66 37.63 14.28
CA THR A 60 11.88 36.73 15.13
C THR A 60 12.64 36.36 16.42
N GLU A 61 11.94 35.67 17.33
CA GLU A 61 12.52 35.06 18.55
C GLU A 61 13.30 33.77 18.25
N TYR A 62 13.37 33.34 17.00
CA TYR A 62 14.05 32.12 16.61
C TYR A 62 15.58 32.28 16.67
N SER A 63 16.22 31.39 17.43
CA SER A 63 17.68 31.30 17.57
C SER A 63 18.11 29.85 17.27
N PRO A 64 18.67 29.54 16.08
CA PRO A 64 18.93 28.18 15.63
C PRO A 64 19.82 27.34 16.55
N TRP A 65 20.78 27.98 17.23
CA TRP A 65 21.78 27.32 18.08
C TRP A 65 21.65 27.66 19.57
N GLY A 66 20.55 28.29 19.99
CA GLY A 66 20.32 28.66 21.40
C GLY A 66 21.37 29.60 22.02
N ASN A 67 22.28 30.16 21.22
CA ASN A 67 23.38 31.03 21.63
C ASN A 67 23.11 32.52 21.34
N GLY A 68 21.86 32.87 21.00
CA GLY A 68 21.45 34.24 20.70
C GLY A 68 21.82 34.73 19.30
N THR A 69 22.45 33.90 18.47
CA THR A 69 22.70 34.26 17.07
C THR A 69 21.40 34.19 16.26
N LYS A 70 21.16 35.26 15.51
CA LYS A 70 19.98 35.45 14.68
C LYS A 70 20.39 35.27 13.22
N THR A 71 19.73 34.37 12.51
CA THR A 71 19.99 34.15 11.09
C THR A 71 18.89 34.79 10.26
N VAL A 72 19.23 35.28 9.07
CA VAL A 72 18.26 35.84 8.13
C VAL A 72 17.39 34.72 7.52
N SER A 73 17.96 33.52 7.37
CA SER A 73 17.30 32.33 6.82
C SER A 73 17.44 31.12 7.72
N ILE A 74 16.54 30.15 7.58
CA ILE A 74 16.63 28.84 8.25
C ILE A 74 17.87 28.08 7.73
N PRO A 75 18.74 27.53 8.61
CA PRO A 75 19.88 26.70 8.19
C PRO A 75 19.44 25.46 7.40
N ALA A 76 20.27 25.01 6.46
CA ALA A 76 19.96 23.86 5.61
C ALA A 76 19.56 22.61 6.43
N ASP A 77 20.18 22.39 7.58
CA ASP A 77 19.95 21.25 8.47
C ASP A 77 18.55 21.25 9.12
N GLN A 78 17.95 22.43 9.32
CA GLN A 78 16.63 22.58 9.95
C GLN A 78 15.50 22.82 8.93
N THR A 79 15.80 22.73 7.63
CA THR A 79 14.80 22.91 6.55
C THR A 79 13.64 21.91 6.67
N SER A 80 13.88 20.71 7.19
CA SER A 80 12.83 19.71 7.42
C SER A 80 11.82 20.13 8.50
N GLN A 81 12.17 21.08 9.37
CA GLN A 81 11.37 21.56 10.48
C GLN A 81 10.69 22.92 10.19
N VAL A 82 10.70 23.36 8.92
CA VAL A 82 10.12 24.65 8.49
C VAL A 82 8.67 24.80 8.94
N VAL A 83 7.82 23.77 8.79
CA VAL A 83 6.40 23.87 9.15
C VAL A 83 6.23 24.11 10.66
N PRO A 84 6.82 23.30 11.55
CA PRO A 84 6.80 23.60 12.98
C PRO A 84 7.31 25.00 13.36
N LEU A 85 8.42 25.42 12.76
CA LEU A 85 9.04 26.71 13.03
C LEU A 85 8.13 27.89 12.64
N VAL A 86 7.48 27.81 11.48
CA VAL A 86 6.54 28.84 11.04
C VAL A 86 5.35 28.94 11.99
N PHE A 87 4.76 27.81 12.39
CA PHE A 87 3.66 27.86 13.35
C PHE A 87 4.10 28.45 14.69
N GLN A 88 5.26 28.06 15.21
CA GLN A 88 5.72 28.50 16.53
C GLN A 88 6.10 29.97 16.59
N TYR A 89 6.78 30.50 15.56
CA TYR A 89 7.40 31.83 15.61
C TYR A 89 6.67 32.91 14.80
N LEU A 90 5.80 32.54 13.85
CA LEU A 90 5.07 33.48 12.99
C LEU A 90 3.57 33.56 13.29
N THR A 91 3.05 32.71 14.18
CA THR A 91 1.62 32.69 14.52
C THR A 91 1.38 32.90 16.02
N PRO A 92 0.22 33.45 16.43
CA PRO A 92 -0.09 33.59 17.85
C PRO A 92 -0.20 32.22 18.52
N LYS A 93 0.12 32.15 19.82
CA LYS A 93 0.26 30.91 20.62
C LYS A 93 -0.91 29.92 20.44
N TRP A 94 -2.14 30.41 20.37
CA TRP A 94 -3.33 29.56 20.17
C TRP A 94 -3.39 28.91 18.79
N VAL A 95 -3.02 29.64 17.73
CA VAL A 95 -2.99 29.13 16.35
C VAL A 95 -1.83 28.14 16.19
N ALA A 96 -0.68 28.42 16.80
CA ALA A 96 0.44 27.49 16.82
C ALA A 96 0.04 26.15 17.45
N PHE A 97 -0.63 26.19 18.61
CA PHE A 97 -1.06 24.99 19.32
C PHE A 97 -2.05 24.15 18.51
N ILE A 98 -3.11 24.78 17.97
CA ILE A 98 -4.11 24.09 17.15
C ILE A 98 -3.50 23.60 15.83
N GLY A 99 -2.67 24.42 15.18
CA GLY A 99 -2.03 24.10 13.90
C GLY A 99 -1.06 22.91 14.01
N LEU A 100 -0.18 22.92 15.00
CA LEU A 100 0.74 21.82 15.27
C LEU A 100 -0.02 20.55 15.68
N GLY A 101 -1.09 20.69 16.47
CA GLY A 101 -2.00 19.60 16.81
C GLY A 101 -2.66 18.99 15.56
N ALA A 102 -3.14 19.82 14.63
CA ALA A 102 -3.75 19.38 13.38
C ALA A 102 -2.74 18.66 12.46
N VAL A 103 -1.52 19.18 12.34
CA VAL A 103 -0.44 18.53 11.57
C VAL A 103 -0.10 17.18 12.19
N SER A 104 0.04 17.10 13.52
CA SER A 104 0.30 15.85 14.23
C SER A 104 -0.83 14.83 14.01
N ALA A 105 -2.09 15.25 14.13
CA ALA A 105 -3.24 14.38 13.89
C ALA A 105 -3.31 13.86 12.43
N ALA A 106 -2.97 14.71 11.45
CA ALA A 106 -2.92 14.31 10.04
C ALA A 106 -1.83 13.28 9.76
N VAL A 107 -0.64 13.45 10.34
CA VAL A 107 0.47 12.49 10.23
C VAL A 107 0.11 11.17 10.92
N MET A 108 -0.48 11.22 12.12
CA MET A 108 -0.93 10.03 12.85
C MET A 108 -1.95 9.23 12.04
N SER A 109 -2.95 9.87 11.45
CA SER A 109 -3.96 9.20 10.61
C SER A 109 -3.35 8.47 9.39
N SER A 110 -2.29 9.06 8.82
CA SER A 110 -1.55 8.48 7.68
C SER A 110 -0.68 7.31 8.11
N ALA A 111 -0.02 7.43 9.26
CA ALA A 111 0.78 6.37 9.88
C ALA A 111 -0.11 5.16 10.24
N ASP A 112 -1.25 5.41 10.90
CA ASP A 112 -2.22 4.38 11.29
C ASP A 112 -2.69 3.57 10.09
N SER A 113 -3.07 4.25 9.00
CA SER A 113 -3.51 3.60 7.76
C SER A 113 -2.39 2.72 7.16
N SER A 114 -1.15 3.18 7.20
CA SER A 114 0.01 2.48 6.63
C SER A 114 0.39 1.25 7.46
N VAL A 115 0.43 1.39 8.78
CA VAL A 115 0.72 0.30 9.73
C VAL A 115 -0.38 -0.77 9.67
N LEU A 116 -1.65 -0.36 9.66
CA LEU A 116 -2.78 -1.27 9.50
C LEU A 116 -2.73 -2.01 8.16
N SER A 117 -2.37 -1.30 7.09
CA SER A 117 -2.22 -1.90 5.76
C SER A 117 -1.13 -2.99 5.76
N ALA A 118 0.06 -2.68 6.27
CA ALA A 118 1.16 -3.64 6.37
C ALA A 118 0.79 -4.85 7.25
N ALA A 119 0.20 -4.60 8.41
CA ALA A 119 -0.20 -5.67 9.34
C ALA A 119 -1.31 -6.57 8.77
N SER A 120 -2.31 -5.97 8.11
CA SER A 120 -3.40 -6.71 7.45
C SER A 120 -2.86 -7.61 6.36
N MET A 121 -1.97 -7.08 5.52
CA MET A 121 -1.36 -7.89 4.48
C MET A 121 -0.52 -9.03 5.07
N PHE A 122 0.30 -8.78 6.09
CA PHE A 122 1.08 -9.84 6.73
C PHE A 122 0.18 -10.95 7.30
N ALA A 123 -0.88 -10.60 8.03
CA ALA A 123 -1.78 -11.57 8.64
C ALA A 123 -2.57 -12.39 7.60
N HIS A 124 -3.06 -11.77 6.53
CA HIS A 124 -3.84 -12.49 5.52
C HIS A 124 -2.99 -13.27 4.54
N ASN A 125 -1.81 -12.76 4.17
CA ASN A 125 -1.09 -13.28 3.02
C ASN A 125 0.16 -14.06 3.39
N ILE A 126 0.76 -13.80 4.56
CA ILE A 126 1.88 -14.59 5.06
C ILE A 126 1.35 -15.62 6.06
N TRP A 127 0.61 -15.17 7.08
CA TRP A 127 0.15 -16.08 8.13
C TRP A 127 -0.90 -17.06 7.63
N LYS A 128 -2.04 -16.56 7.14
CA LYS A 128 -3.14 -17.44 6.69
C LYS A 128 -2.78 -18.24 5.43
N LEU A 129 -1.86 -17.78 4.60
CA LEU A 129 -1.60 -18.38 3.29
C LEU A 129 -0.41 -19.34 3.26
N THR A 130 0.67 -18.96 3.95
CA THR A 130 1.94 -19.70 3.92
C THR A 130 2.13 -20.54 5.18
N ILE A 131 1.81 -19.98 6.35
CA ILE A 131 2.12 -20.63 7.64
C ILE A 131 0.98 -21.55 8.07
N ARG A 132 -0.26 -21.06 8.08
CA ARG A 132 -1.42 -21.81 8.57
C ARG A 132 -2.67 -21.57 7.69
N PRO A 133 -2.83 -22.35 6.59
CA PRO A 133 -3.97 -22.31 5.67
C PRO A 133 -5.36 -22.35 6.35
N ASN A 134 -5.46 -23.07 7.46
CA ASN A 134 -6.71 -23.29 8.20
C ASN A 134 -6.86 -22.36 9.43
N ALA A 135 -6.18 -21.21 9.47
CA ALA A 135 -6.29 -20.28 10.58
C ALA A 135 -7.71 -19.70 10.72
N SER A 136 -8.22 -19.65 11.96
CA SER A 136 -9.51 -19.03 12.26
C SER A 136 -9.44 -17.50 12.13
N GLU A 137 -10.54 -16.83 11.80
CA GLU A 137 -10.59 -15.35 11.73
C GLU A 137 -10.17 -14.67 13.05
N ARG A 138 -10.43 -15.31 14.20
CA ARG A 138 -9.96 -14.81 15.51
C ARG A 138 -8.44 -14.83 15.62
N GLU A 139 -7.80 -15.85 15.07
CA GLU A 139 -6.34 -16.01 15.05
C GLU A 139 -5.72 -14.96 14.12
N VAL A 140 -6.30 -14.73 12.94
CA VAL A 140 -5.83 -13.72 12.00
C VAL A 140 -5.87 -12.31 12.61
N ILE A 141 -6.95 -11.97 13.33
CA ILE A 141 -7.05 -10.67 14.03
C ILE A 141 -5.99 -10.55 15.13
N TYR A 142 -5.71 -11.63 15.87
CA TYR A 142 -4.68 -11.63 16.90
C TYR A 142 -3.28 -11.42 16.31
N VAL A 143 -2.96 -12.12 15.22
CA VAL A 143 -1.70 -11.95 14.48
C VAL A 143 -1.59 -10.53 13.93
N MET A 144 -2.67 -9.98 13.36
CA MET A 144 -2.70 -8.60 12.87
C MET A 144 -2.34 -7.59 13.97
N ARG A 145 -2.87 -7.76 15.21
CA ARG A 145 -2.52 -6.89 16.35
C ARG A 145 -1.05 -6.98 16.74
N ILE A 146 -0.48 -8.20 16.75
CA ILE A 146 0.96 -8.38 17.01
C ILE A 146 1.81 -7.73 15.92
N SER A 147 1.42 -7.89 14.65
CA SER A 147 2.10 -7.27 13.51
C SER A 147 2.07 -5.75 13.57
N ILE A 148 0.97 -5.13 14.03
CA ILE A 148 0.91 -3.68 14.26
C ILE A 148 2.00 -3.23 15.24
N ILE A 149 2.15 -3.94 16.36
CA ILE A 149 3.17 -3.62 17.37
C ILE A 149 4.57 -3.81 16.78
N ALA A 150 4.82 -4.92 16.09
CA ALA A 150 6.11 -5.21 15.49
C ALA A 150 6.52 -4.17 14.42
N VAL A 151 5.60 -3.82 13.52
CA VAL A 151 5.83 -2.78 12.50
C VAL A 151 6.03 -1.41 13.15
N GLY A 152 5.28 -1.08 14.20
CA GLY A 152 5.46 0.16 14.95
C GLY A 152 6.85 0.28 15.59
N ILE A 153 7.35 -0.80 16.21
CA ILE A 153 8.70 -0.83 16.78
C ILE A 153 9.75 -0.65 15.68
N LEU A 154 9.65 -1.39 14.57
CA LEU A 154 10.60 -1.30 13.47
C LEU A 154 10.60 0.10 12.82
N ALA A 155 9.41 0.68 12.61
CA ALA A 155 9.26 2.04 12.10
C ALA A 155 9.87 3.08 13.05
N THR A 156 9.71 2.91 14.36
CA THR A 156 10.32 3.78 15.38
C THR A 156 11.85 3.70 15.35
N ILE A 157 12.42 2.49 15.25
CA ILE A 157 13.87 2.30 15.13
C ILE A 157 14.41 2.96 13.86
N MET A 158 13.71 2.80 12.72
CA MET A 158 14.08 3.47 11.48
C MET A 158 13.99 4.99 11.59
N ALA A 159 12.95 5.52 12.26
CA ALA A 159 12.79 6.94 12.49
C ALA A 159 13.89 7.55 13.35
N LEU A 160 14.49 6.79 14.27
CA LEU A 160 15.59 7.25 15.13
C LEU A 160 16.98 7.15 14.47
N THR A 161 17.14 6.30 13.47
CA THR A 161 18.45 6.03 12.82
C THR A 161 18.66 6.79 11.52
N ILE A 162 17.58 7.19 10.83
CA ILE A 162 17.64 7.80 9.50
C ILE A 162 17.71 9.33 9.58
N ASN A 163 18.72 9.92 8.95
CA ASN A 163 18.95 11.37 8.92
C ASN A 163 18.09 12.13 7.90
N SER A 164 17.56 11.45 6.85
CA SER A 164 16.81 12.10 5.76
C SER A 164 15.48 11.44 5.46
N ILE A 165 14.39 12.13 5.84
CA ILE A 165 13.00 11.72 5.57
C ILE A 165 12.70 11.73 4.08
N TYR A 166 13.12 12.79 3.37
CA TYR A 166 12.92 12.93 1.92
C TYR A 166 13.63 11.82 1.14
N GLY A 167 14.85 11.46 1.54
CA GLY A 167 15.59 10.37 0.93
C GLY A 167 14.84 9.04 1.05
N LEU A 168 14.39 8.71 2.26
CA LEU A 168 13.65 7.47 2.50
C LEU A 168 12.34 7.41 1.71
N TRP A 169 11.58 8.51 1.68
CA TRP A 169 10.34 8.58 0.91
C TRP A 169 10.58 8.36 -0.58
N TYR A 170 11.62 8.99 -1.13
CA TYR A 170 11.98 8.83 -2.54
C TYR A 170 12.45 7.41 -2.84
N LEU A 171 13.20 6.78 -1.94
CA LEU A 171 13.64 5.39 -2.05
C LEU A 171 12.45 4.42 -2.07
N CYS A 172 11.48 4.59 -1.17
CA CYS A 172 10.27 3.78 -1.13
C CYS A 172 9.45 3.94 -2.43
N ALA A 173 9.19 5.18 -2.85
CA ALA A 173 8.45 5.44 -4.07
C ALA A 173 9.15 4.86 -5.31
N ASP A 174 10.48 4.82 -5.31
CA ASP A 174 11.27 4.24 -6.39
C ASP A 174 11.17 2.72 -6.46
N LEU A 175 11.28 2.05 -5.31
CA LEU A 175 11.14 0.59 -5.23
C LEU A 175 9.75 0.17 -5.71
N VAL A 176 8.71 0.85 -5.22
CA VAL A 176 7.32 0.62 -5.61
C VAL A 176 7.11 0.87 -7.11
N TYR A 177 7.71 1.92 -7.66
CA TYR A 177 7.62 2.23 -9.08
C TYR A 177 8.32 1.20 -9.98
N VAL A 178 9.48 0.68 -9.59
CA VAL A 178 10.22 -0.28 -10.41
C VAL A 178 9.65 -1.70 -10.28
N ILE A 179 9.13 -2.05 -9.10
CA ILE A 179 8.74 -3.43 -8.78
C ILE A 179 7.23 -3.63 -8.82
N LEU A 180 6.41 -2.76 -8.21
CA LEU A 180 4.98 -3.04 -8.08
C LEU A 180 4.18 -2.53 -9.29
N PHE A 181 4.56 -1.39 -9.84
CA PHE A 181 3.86 -0.78 -10.96
C PHE A 181 3.83 -1.64 -12.24
N PRO A 182 4.95 -2.23 -12.74
CA PRO A 182 4.89 -3.07 -13.94
C PRO A 182 4.02 -4.32 -13.75
N GLN A 183 4.03 -4.89 -12.55
CA GLN A 183 3.26 -6.07 -12.18
C GLN A 183 1.77 -5.75 -12.16
N LEU A 184 1.40 -4.62 -11.55
CA LEU A 184 0.02 -4.13 -11.57
C LEU A 184 -0.47 -3.90 -13.01
N LEU A 185 0.36 -3.27 -13.85
CA LEU A 185 0.00 -2.99 -15.25
C LEU A 185 -0.22 -4.29 -16.03
N CYS A 186 0.66 -5.28 -15.86
CA CYS A 186 0.50 -6.60 -16.46
C CYS A 186 -0.79 -7.29 -16.03
N VAL A 187 -1.13 -7.28 -14.75
CA VAL A 187 -2.33 -7.97 -14.23
C VAL A 187 -3.62 -7.30 -14.71
N VAL A 188 -3.66 -5.96 -14.77
CA VAL A 188 -4.87 -5.22 -15.14
C VAL A 188 -5.11 -5.22 -16.65
N TYR A 189 -4.07 -5.04 -17.46
CA TYR A 189 -4.22 -4.85 -18.91
C TYR A 189 -3.89 -6.09 -19.75
N PHE A 190 -3.06 -7.01 -19.25
CA PHE A 190 -2.63 -8.19 -19.99
C PHE A 190 -3.21 -9.47 -19.39
N HIS A 191 -4.38 -9.89 -19.89
CA HIS A 191 -5.05 -11.13 -19.47
C HIS A 191 -4.24 -12.42 -19.63
N LYS A 192 -3.20 -12.42 -20.48
CA LYS A 192 -2.27 -13.56 -20.66
C LYS A 192 -1.06 -13.52 -19.72
N SER A 193 -1.08 -12.68 -18.68
CA SER A 193 -0.01 -12.62 -17.70
C SER A 193 -0.02 -13.85 -16.79
N ASN A 194 1.15 -14.47 -16.59
CA ASN A 194 1.30 -15.65 -15.74
C ASN A 194 2.17 -15.34 -14.53
N THR A 195 1.98 -16.12 -13.46
CA THR A 195 2.77 -15.99 -12.23
C THR A 195 4.27 -16.16 -12.46
N TYR A 196 4.68 -17.07 -13.36
CA TYR A 196 6.08 -17.23 -13.75
C TYR A 196 6.68 -15.95 -14.37
N GLY A 197 5.93 -15.25 -15.22
CA GLY A 197 6.37 -13.99 -15.80
C GLY A 197 6.40 -12.86 -14.78
N CYS A 198 5.43 -12.81 -13.87
CA CYS A 198 5.43 -11.84 -12.77
C CYS A 198 6.62 -12.03 -11.84
N LEU A 199 6.94 -13.29 -11.46
CA LEU A 199 8.09 -13.61 -10.61
C LEU A 199 9.42 -13.28 -11.29
N ALA A 200 9.57 -13.64 -12.56
CA ALA A 200 10.80 -13.35 -13.28
C ALA A 200 10.99 -11.84 -13.53
N GLY A 201 9.93 -11.10 -13.85
CA GLY A 201 9.98 -9.64 -13.93
C GLY A 201 10.32 -8.99 -12.59
N TYR A 202 9.76 -9.49 -11.49
CA TYR A 202 10.12 -9.05 -10.13
C TYR A 202 11.62 -9.21 -9.86
N ILE A 203 12.18 -10.40 -10.10
CA ILE A 203 13.59 -10.68 -9.86
C ILE A 203 14.48 -9.78 -10.74
N VAL A 204 14.16 -9.66 -12.03
CA VAL A 204 14.92 -8.81 -12.97
C VAL A 204 14.83 -7.33 -12.58
N GLY A 205 13.65 -6.83 -12.23
CA GLY A 205 13.44 -5.47 -11.77
C GLY A 205 14.22 -5.17 -10.49
N LEU A 206 14.19 -6.07 -9.51
CA LEU A 206 14.94 -5.96 -8.25
C LEU A 206 16.45 -5.94 -8.50
N ILE A 207 16.97 -6.88 -9.30
CA ILE A 207 18.41 -6.95 -9.61
C ILE A 207 18.87 -5.71 -10.37
N LEU A 208 18.13 -5.29 -11.41
CA LEU A 208 18.46 -4.08 -12.18
C LEU A 208 18.37 -2.81 -11.32
N ARG A 209 17.46 -2.79 -10.35
CA ARG A 209 17.34 -1.66 -9.43
C ARG A 209 18.48 -1.60 -8.42
N LEU A 210 18.82 -2.72 -7.79
CA LEU A 210 19.90 -2.81 -6.80
C LEU A 210 21.28 -2.59 -7.45
N SER A 211 21.48 -3.12 -8.65
CA SER A 211 22.74 -3.00 -9.39
C SER A 211 23.06 -1.58 -9.88
N GLY A 212 22.04 -0.72 -10.04
CA GLY A 212 22.21 0.71 -10.34
C GLY A 212 22.83 1.53 -9.20
N GLY A 213 22.95 0.95 -8.00
CA GLY A 213 23.44 1.64 -6.80
C GLY A 213 22.40 2.58 -6.20
N GLU A 214 22.60 2.93 -4.93
CA GLU A 214 21.80 3.95 -4.26
C GLU A 214 22.68 4.76 -3.31
N ALA A 215 22.83 6.05 -3.60
CA ALA A 215 23.65 6.97 -2.81
C ALA A 215 23.19 7.05 -1.34
N LEU A 216 21.90 6.85 -1.07
CA LEU A 216 21.32 6.94 0.27
C LEU A 216 21.61 5.71 1.15
N LEU A 217 21.81 4.53 0.55
CA LEU A 217 22.11 3.28 1.25
C LEU A 217 23.60 2.93 1.23
N HIS A 218 24.46 3.83 0.75
CA HIS A 218 25.90 3.61 0.53
C HIS A 218 26.21 2.39 -0.38
N PHE A 219 25.26 1.95 -1.20
CA PHE A 219 25.50 0.85 -2.14
C PHE A 219 26.21 1.37 -3.39
N LYS A 220 27.46 0.94 -3.58
CA LYS A 220 28.23 1.22 -4.78
C LYS A 220 27.55 0.58 -6.00
N ALA A 221 27.37 1.35 -7.06
CA ALA A 221 26.80 0.85 -8.31
C ALA A 221 27.69 -0.26 -8.89
N ILE A 222 27.08 -1.42 -9.15
CA ILE A 222 27.77 -2.57 -9.76
C ILE A 222 27.73 -2.42 -11.29
N ILE A 223 26.61 -1.92 -11.83
CA ILE A 223 26.42 -1.63 -13.25
C ILE A 223 26.61 -0.13 -13.47
N HIS A 224 27.64 0.22 -14.22
CA HIS A 224 27.90 1.58 -14.67
C HIS A 224 27.14 1.81 -15.97
N TYR A 225 25.94 2.38 -15.86
CA TYR A 225 25.16 2.80 -17.03
C TYR A 225 25.89 3.93 -17.80
N PRO A 226 25.68 4.08 -19.11
CA PRO A 226 26.30 5.16 -19.89
C PRO A 226 26.00 6.52 -19.26
N PHE A 227 26.98 7.45 -19.26
CA PHE A 227 26.96 8.73 -18.52
C PHE A 227 27.14 8.63 -17.00
N TYR A 228 27.92 7.65 -16.52
CA TYR A 228 28.37 7.59 -15.13
C TYR A 228 29.46 8.61 -14.87
N ASP A 229 29.23 9.52 -13.92
CA ASP A 229 30.27 10.44 -13.44
C ASP A 229 30.95 9.85 -12.18
N PRO A 230 32.23 9.42 -12.27
CA PRO A 230 32.94 8.78 -11.17
C PRO A 230 33.24 9.72 -9.99
N SER A 231 33.13 11.04 -10.18
CA SER A 231 33.39 12.04 -9.14
C SER A 231 32.22 12.23 -8.16
N THR A 232 30.98 12.08 -8.65
CA THR A 232 29.77 12.38 -7.86
C THR A 232 28.93 11.12 -7.58
N SER A 233 29.28 9.97 -8.16
CA SER A 233 28.50 8.72 -8.08
C SER A 233 27.03 8.88 -8.53
N ILE A 234 26.76 9.86 -9.39
CA ILE A 234 25.43 10.13 -9.96
C ILE A 234 25.37 9.54 -11.37
N GLN A 235 24.34 8.75 -11.62
CA GLN A 235 24.00 8.25 -12.95
C GLN A 235 22.99 9.20 -13.60
N TYR A 236 23.40 9.88 -14.68
CA TYR A 236 22.51 10.77 -15.43
C TYR A 236 21.52 10.02 -16.33
N PHE A 237 21.82 8.76 -16.66
CA PHE A 237 20.88 7.91 -17.39
C PHE A 237 19.66 7.59 -16.51
N PRO A 238 18.42 7.62 -17.05
CA PRO A 238 17.20 7.31 -16.31
C PRO A 238 17.07 5.81 -16.01
N PHE A 239 18.03 5.24 -15.28
CA PHE A 239 18.18 3.81 -15.00
C PHE A 239 16.92 3.25 -14.34
N ARG A 240 16.24 4.02 -13.49
CA ARG A 240 14.99 3.63 -12.83
C ARG A 240 13.87 3.33 -13.83
N THR A 241 13.74 4.16 -14.87
CA THR A 241 12.74 3.94 -15.92
C THR A 241 13.12 2.77 -16.82
N MET A 242 14.42 2.61 -17.10
CA MET A 242 14.92 1.43 -17.81
C MET A 242 14.63 0.15 -17.03
N SER A 243 14.90 0.10 -15.72
CA SER A 243 14.63 -1.07 -14.88
C SER A 243 13.14 -1.40 -14.82
N MET A 244 12.27 -0.39 -14.75
CA MET A 244 10.81 -0.57 -14.82
C MET A 244 10.38 -1.17 -16.17
N LEU A 245 10.86 -0.62 -17.28
CA LEU A 245 10.54 -1.13 -18.62
C LEU A 245 11.11 -2.53 -18.84
N ALA A 246 12.31 -2.81 -18.35
CA ALA A 246 12.93 -4.13 -18.43
C ALA A 246 12.13 -5.17 -17.63
N SER A 247 11.68 -4.82 -16.42
CA SER A 247 10.76 -5.66 -15.63
C SER A 247 9.47 -5.95 -16.40
N LEU A 248 8.83 -4.91 -16.96
CA LEU A 248 7.60 -5.04 -17.74
C LEU A 248 7.77 -5.95 -18.97
N LEU A 249 8.81 -5.70 -19.78
CA LEU A 249 9.11 -6.48 -20.97
C LEU A 249 9.43 -7.93 -20.62
N THR A 250 10.19 -8.15 -19.55
CA THR A 250 10.51 -9.49 -19.04
C THR A 250 9.23 -10.22 -18.63
N THR A 251 8.32 -9.57 -17.91
CA THR A 251 7.03 -10.17 -17.53
C THR A 251 6.20 -10.55 -18.73
N ILE A 252 6.07 -9.66 -19.73
CA ILE A 252 5.29 -9.94 -20.94
C ILE A 252 5.93 -11.06 -21.76
N PHE A 253 7.25 -11.02 -21.94
CA PHE A 253 7.98 -12.00 -22.72
C PHE A 253 7.88 -13.39 -22.10
N ILE A 254 8.21 -13.52 -20.81
CA ILE A 254 8.17 -14.80 -20.10
C ILE A 254 6.74 -15.29 -19.98
N SER A 255 5.76 -14.44 -19.70
CA SER A 255 4.36 -14.87 -19.66
C SER A 255 3.91 -15.46 -21.00
N LYS A 256 4.19 -14.78 -22.12
CA LYS A 256 3.86 -15.30 -23.46
C LYS A 256 4.62 -16.58 -23.78
N PHE A 257 5.92 -16.62 -23.48
CA PHE A 257 6.76 -17.78 -23.70
C PHE A 257 6.24 -19.00 -22.94
N THR A 258 5.95 -18.85 -21.65
CA THR A 258 5.42 -19.89 -20.79
C THR A 258 4.05 -20.36 -21.27
N THR A 259 3.10 -19.45 -21.58
CA THR A 259 1.79 -19.85 -22.15
C THR A 259 1.96 -20.62 -23.45
N ASN A 260 2.82 -20.16 -24.35
CA ASN A 260 3.07 -20.82 -25.63
C ASN A 260 3.74 -22.19 -25.46
N ALA A 261 4.64 -22.34 -24.50
CA ALA A 261 5.34 -23.59 -24.23
C ALA A 261 4.42 -24.66 -23.64
N PHE A 262 3.51 -24.28 -22.74
CA PHE A 262 2.51 -25.19 -22.18
C PHE A 262 1.38 -25.51 -23.17
N LEU A 263 0.86 -24.51 -23.92
CA LEU A 263 -0.21 -24.76 -24.90
C LEU A 263 0.23 -25.60 -26.10
N ASN A 264 1.49 -25.47 -26.53
CA ASN A 264 2.04 -26.28 -27.63
C ASN A 264 2.53 -27.66 -27.16
N GLY A 265 2.32 -28.04 -25.89
CA GLY A 265 2.72 -29.34 -25.35
C GLY A 265 4.24 -29.58 -25.30
N LYS A 266 5.07 -28.53 -25.39
CA LYS A 266 6.54 -28.65 -25.31
C LYS A 266 7.05 -28.85 -23.88
N LEU A 267 6.25 -28.50 -22.87
CA LEU A 267 6.55 -28.73 -21.46
C LEU A 267 5.50 -29.68 -20.87
N PRO A 268 5.90 -30.74 -20.16
CA PRO A 268 4.97 -31.63 -19.49
C PRO A 268 4.23 -30.88 -18.36
N PRO A 269 2.95 -31.21 -18.12
CA PRO A 269 2.11 -30.54 -17.12
C PRO A 269 2.63 -30.71 -15.67
N GLU A 270 3.51 -31.68 -15.42
CA GLU A 270 4.16 -31.92 -14.13
C GLU A 270 5.15 -30.81 -13.73
N TRP A 271 5.61 -30.00 -14.68
CA TRP A 271 6.53 -28.87 -14.42
C TRP A 271 5.79 -27.56 -14.06
N ASP A 272 4.46 -27.59 -13.98
CA ASP A 272 3.63 -26.48 -13.47
C ASP A 272 3.64 -26.47 -11.94
N ILE A 273 4.82 -26.23 -11.34
CA ILE A 273 5.04 -26.10 -9.88
C ILE A 273 4.11 -25.06 -9.24
N LEU A 274 3.70 -24.03 -10.00
CA LEU A 274 2.82 -22.96 -9.55
C LEU A 274 1.34 -23.19 -9.92
N GLY A 275 1.01 -24.26 -10.63
CA GLY A 275 -0.35 -24.63 -11.04
C GLY A 275 -1.08 -23.55 -11.86
N CYS A 276 -0.36 -22.76 -12.65
CA CYS A 276 -0.86 -21.50 -13.21
C CYS A 276 -1.39 -21.59 -14.65
N VAL A 277 -1.09 -22.67 -15.38
CA VAL A 277 -1.40 -22.77 -16.82
C VAL A 277 -2.33 -23.93 -17.15
N VAL A 278 -2.28 -25.02 -16.39
CA VAL A 278 -3.04 -26.26 -16.73
C VAL A 278 -4.34 -26.41 -15.91
N ASN A 279 -4.48 -25.73 -14.77
CA ASN A 279 -5.68 -25.78 -13.92
C ASN A 279 -6.55 -24.50 -14.04
N LEU A 280 -7.10 -24.20 -15.21
CA LEU A 280 -8.34 -23.41 -15.24
C LEU A 280 -9.51 -24.40 -15.05
N PRO A 281 -10.18 -24.46 -13.88
CA PRO A 281 -11.52 -25.02 -13.88
C PRO A 281 -12.34 -24.21 -14.88
N THR A 282 -13.02 -24.92 -15.79
CA THR A 282 -13.93 -24.33 -16.78
C THR A 282 -15.23 -23.91 -16.08
N ASP A 283 -15.14 -23.13 -15.00
CA ASP A 283 -16.28 -22.45 -14.41
C ASP A 283 -16.30 -21.04 -14.99
N SER A 284 -16.82 -20.96 -16.22
CA SER A 284 -17.48 -19.75 -16.68
C SER A 284 -18.38 -19.25 -15.54
N LEU A 285 -18.13 -18.03 -15.08
CA LEU A 285 -19.03 -17.25 -14.23
C LEU A 285 -20.45 -17.28 -14.82
N ARG A 286 -21.26 -18.27 -14.44
CA ARG A 286 -22.70 -18.09 -14.37
C ARG A 286 -22.90 -17.15 -13.20
N LEU A 287 -23.19 -15.88 -13.51
CA LEU A 287 -23.82 -14.99 -12.55
C LEU A 287 -24.97 -15.78 -11.91
N PRO A 288 -25.08 -15.84 -10.58
CA PRO A 288 -26.17 -16.57 -9.95
C PRO A 288 -27.48 -15.98 -10.46
N ASP A 289 -28.23 -16.76 -11.23
CA ASP A 289 -29.57 -16.39 -11.64
C ASP A 289 -30.37 -16.07 -10.37
N THR A 290 -31.09 -14.95 -10.43
CA THR A 290 -31.91 -14.37 -9.36
C THR A 290 -32.96 -15.31 -8.74
N SER A 291 -33.07 -16.55 -9.22
CA SER A 291 -33.91 -17.62 -8.66
C SER A 291 -33.32 -18.30 -7.41
N SER A 292 -31.99 -18.28 -7.23
CA SER A 292 -31.31 -18.96 -6.11
C SER A 292 -31.41 -18.24 -4.75
N PHE A 293 -31.74 -16.94 -4.75
CA PHE A 293 -31.93 -16.13 -3.54
C PHE A 293 -33.28 -16.42 -2.83
N ASN A 294 -34.29 -16.87 -3.57
CA ASN A 294 -35.60 -17.19 -2.99
C ASN A 294 -35.65 -18.59 -2.35
N ALA A 295 -34.88 -19.56 -2.86
CA ALA A 295 -34.85 -20.92 -2.32
C ALA A 295 -34.15 -20.99 -0.95
N SER A 296 -33.08 -20.22 -0.76
CA SER A 296 -32.34 -20.14 0.49
C SER A 296 -33.06 -19.33 1.57
N THR A 297 -33.93 -18.39 1.19
CA THR A 297 -34.78 -17.65 2.14
C THR A 297 -35.94 -18.50 2.67
N MET A 298 -36.47 -19.44 1.87
CA MET A 298 -37.53 -20.36 2.34
C MET A 298 -37.01 -21.44 3.29
N SER A 299 -35.80 -21.99 3.07
CA SER A 299 -35.22 -23.00 3.97
C SER A 299 -34.81 -22.43 5.33
N VAL A 300 -34.40 -21.16 5.37
CA VAL A 300 -34.04 -20.46 6.61
C VAL A 300 -35.29 -20.11 7.43
N ASN A 301 -36.38 -19.66 6.79
CA ASN A 301 -37.64 -19.37 7.49
C ASN A 301 -38.29 -20.62 8.11
N SER A 302 -38.22 -21.78 7.44
CA SER A 302 -38.74 -23.03 8.03
C SER A 302 -37.92 -23.52 9.23
N SER A 303 -36.62 -23.22 9.25
CA SER A 303 -35.72 -23.54 10.37
C SER A 303 -35.98 -22.65 11.58
N GLU A 304 -36.16 -21.34 11.35
CA GLU A 304 -36.49 -20.37 12.41
C GLU A 304 -37.90 -20.57 12.97
N LEU A 305 -38.89 -20.92 12.14
CA LEU A 305 -40.25 -21.25 12.62
C LEU A 305 -40.28 -22.52 13.50
N THR A 306 -39.40 -23.48 13.23
CA THR A 306 -39.29 -24.70 14.05
C THR A 306 -38.59 -24.40 15.39
N LEU A 307 -37.57 -23.53 15.38
CA LEU A 307 -36.89 -23.08 16.61
C LEU A 307 -37.72 -22.10 17.45
N GLN A 308 -38.56 -21.24 16.84
CA GLN A 308 -39.51 -20.39 17.58
C GLN A 308 -40.64 -21.19 18.21
N ARG A 309 -41.13 -22.26 17.58
CA ARG A 309 -42.12 -23.16 18.19
C ARG A 309 -41.57 -23.94 19.37
N LEU A 310 -40.26 -24.26 19.37
CA LEU A 310 -39.59 -24.89 20.51
C LEU A 310 -39.24 -23.89 21.62
N SER A 311 -38.98 -22.62 21.29
CA SER A 311 -38.61 -21.58 22.26
C SER A 311 -39.81 -20.92 22.94
N ASN A 312 -40.99 -20.86 22.32
CA ASN A 312 -42.20 -20.26 22.92
C ASN A 312 -42.89 -21.14 23.98
N GLY A 313 -42.32 -22.30 24.31
CA GLY A 313 -42.82 -23.19 25.38
C GLY A 313 -42.32 -22.85 26.78
N ASN A 314 -41.38 -21.91 26.96
CA ASN A 314 -40.83 -21.61 28.27
C ASN A 314 -40.55 -20.10 28.48
N THR A 315 -41.34 -19.56 29.41
CA THR A 315 -40.95 -18.51 30.36
C THR A 315 -41.06 -17.04 29.91
N GLN A 316 -42.12 -16.41 30.42
CA GLN A 316 -42.29 -14.98 30.63
C GLN A 316 -41.22 -14.40 31.58
N ASN A 317 -40.73 -13.19 31.28
CA ASN A 317 -40.43 -12.05 32.18
C ASN A 317 -39.10 -11.33 31.86
N GLY A 318 -39.17 -9.99 31.78
CA GLY A 318 -38.09 -9.13 32.30
C GLY A 318 -37.21 -8.35 31.30
N HIS A 319 -37.70 -7.19 30.86
CA HIS A 319 -37.01 -5.89 30.76
C HIS A 319 -35.55 -5.74 30.23
N LEU A 320 -35.45 -5.05 29.08
CA LEU A 320 -34.49 -3.98 28.70
C LEU A 320 -33.03 -4.03 29.19
N LYS A 321 -32.11 -4.27 28.23
CA LYS A 321 -30.87 -3.48 28.08
C LYS A 321 -30.34 -3.58 26.65
N GLY A 322 -30.06 -2.41 26.07
CA GLY A 322 -29.62 -2.24 24.68
C GLY A 322 -28.27 -2.90 24.39
N GLN A 323 -28.17 -3.45 23.19
CA GLN A 323 -26.97 -4.11 22.69
C GLN A 323 -26.44 -3.32 21.48
N GLN A 324 -25.40 -2.53 21.74
CA GLN A 324 -24.40 -2.19 20.73
C GLN A 324 -23.84 -3.51 20.19
N ASN A 325 -23.99 -3.77 18.90
CA ASN A 325 -23.14 -4.70 18.17
C ASN A 325 -22.94 -4.15 16.76
N LEU A 326 -21.74 -3.58 16.56
CA LEU A 326 -21.17 -3.33 15.24
C LEU A 326 -21.18 -4.65 14.48
N ALA A 327 -21.98 -4.70 13.41
CA ALA A 327 -21.86 -5.73 12.40
C ALA A 327 -20.50 -5.56 11.71
N VAL A 328 -19.53 -6.35 12.16
CA VAL A 328 -18.34 -6.72 11.40
C VAL A 328 -18.86 -7.43 10.15
N ALA A 329 -18.95 -6.67 9.06
CA ALA A 329 -19.28 -7.23 7.76
C ALA A 329 -18.15 -8.21 7.39
N SER A 330 -18.48 -9.49 7.50
CA SER A 330 -17.70 -10.61 7.00
C SER A 330 -17.36 -10.35 5.53
N VAL A 331 -16.11 -10.02 5.27
CA VAL A 331 -15.53 -10.11 3.93
C VAL A 331 -15.41 -11.59 3.64
N SER A 332 -16.45 -12.18 3.06
CA SER A 332 -16.29 -13.38 2.27
C SER A 332 -15.32 -13.03 1.15
N PRO A 333 -14.13 -13.65 1.09
CA PRO A 333 -13.21 -13.38 0.01
C PRO A 333 -13.90 -13.81 -1.28
N LEU A 334 -13.84 -12.95 -2.31
CA LEU A 334 -14.05 -13.36 -3.68
C LEU A 334 -13.00 -14.44 -3.97
N LEU A 335 -13.44 -15.68 -3.77
CA LEU A 335 -12.68 -16.90 -3.98
C LEU A 335 -12.60 -17.11 -5.49
N HIS A 336 -11.65 -16.45 -6.14
CA HIS A 336 -11.13 -16.94 -7.41
C HIS A 336 -10.09 -18.02 -7.05
N PRO A 337 -10.22 -19.27 -7.53
CA PRO A 337 -9.36 -20.38 -7.13
C PRO A 337 -8.00 -20.34 -7.87
N ASP A 338 -7.41 -19.14 -7.99
CA ASP A 338 -6.20 -18.93 -8.78
C ASP A 338 -5.05 -18.57 -7.84
N GLY A 339 -4.07 -19.46 -7.71
CA GLY A 339 -2.77 -19.20 -7.06
C GLY A 339 -2.00 -18.01 -7.66
N LYS A 340 -2.50 -17.42 -8.74
CA LYS A 340 -2.06 -16.16 -9.33
C LYS A 340 -2.26 -14.99 -8.38
N LEU A 341 -3.38 -14.93 -7.66
CA LEU A 341 -3.66 -13.82 -6.72
C LEU A 341 -2.79 -13.94 -5.46
N LEU A 342 -2.50 -15.17 -5.02
CA LEU A 342 -1.60 -15.49 -3.89
C LEU A 342 -0.25 -14.79 -4.03
N ILE A 343 0.39 -14.98 -5.19
CA ILE A 343 1.74 -14.47 -5.45
C ILE A 343 1.72 -13.00 -5.85
N ILE A 344 0.67 -12.51 -6.54
CA ILE A 344 0.49 -11.08 -6.78
C ILE A 344 0.33 -10.33 -5.45
N ILE A 345 -0.38 -10.91 -4.49
CA ILE A 345 -0.57 -10.33 -3.17
C ILE A 345 0.70 -10.44 -2.32
N VAL A 346 1.48 -11.52 -2.43
CA VAL A 346 2.80 -11.67 -1.79
C VAL A 346 3.85 -10.74 -2.42
N ILE A 347 3.77 -10.48 -3.73
CA ILE A 347 4.62 -9.50 -4.42
C ILE A 347 4.18 -8.07 -4.09
N MET A 348 2.88 -7.79 -3.93
CA MET A 348 2.39 -6.48 -3.46
C MET A 348 2.68 -6.21 -1.98
N LEU A 349 3.26 -7.18 -1.26
CA LEU A 349 3.47 -7.17 0.17
C LEU A 349 4.90 -6.84 0.63
N LEU A 350 5.83 -6.78 -0.33
CA LEU A 350 7.22 -6.37 -0.15
C LEU A 350 7.44 -5.09 -0.96
#